data_AF-A0A7C3ZN53-F1
#
_entry.id   AF-A0A7C3ZN53-F1
#
_cell.length_a   1.000
_cell.length_b   1.000
_cell.length_c   1.000
_cell.angle_alpha   90.00
_cell.angle_beta   90.00
_cell.angle_gamma   90.00
#
_symmetry.space_group_name_H-M   'P 1'
#
loop_
_entity.id
_entity.type
_entity.pdbx_description
1 polymer ?
#
loop_
_entity_poly.entity_id
_entity_poly.type
_entity_poly.pdbx_seq_one_letter_code
_entity_poly.pdbx_strand_id
1 'polypeptide(L)'
;MVQIQKPEIPTFPPEDLWSDEPPLETYRHLEELIILLTSLNRFWSDRTNFFAAGNMTVYYSSRQRKDEELRGPDFFVVLNTERRERKSWVVWEEDGKYPNVIIEVLSDSTATVDRNKKKLLYQDVWRTPDYFWFHPYTMEFKGFTLVHGKYVEIPLNEQSWLWSDELQLYVGILNERLRFFTPEGELVLTPEEEADAERQKVEEERQKAELERQRADAERQRADAERQQVEEERQKNAILRQKLLELGINPDEIG
;
A
#
# COMPACT_ATOMS: atom_id res chain seq x y z
N MET A 1 -22.80 65.91 -8.35
CA MET A 1 -21.90 65.41 -7.30
C MET A 1 -21.56 63.98 -7.65
N VAL A 2 -20.31 63.70 -8.05
CA VAL A 2 -19.85 62.32 -8.27
C VAL A 2 -19.61 61.72 -6.89
N GLN A 3 -20.39 60.71 -6.51
CA GLN A 3 -20.09 59.91 -5.31
C GLN A 3 -18.80 59.14 -5.58
N ILE A 4 -17.73 59.55 -4.91
CA ILE A 4 -16.49 58.77 -4.86
C ILE A 4 -16.80 57.55 -4.00
N GLN A 5 -16.99 56.39 -4.63
CA GLN A 5 -17.05 55.12 -3.93
C GLN A 5 -15.76 54.98 -3.11
N LYS A 6 -15.93 54.78 -1.80
CA LYS A 6 -14.82 54.47 -0.89
C LYS A 6 -14.14 53.20 -1.43
N PRO A 7 -12.80 53.17 -1.59
CA PRO A 7 -12.13 51.97 -2.09
C PRO A 7 -12.46 50.80 -1.16
N GLU A 8 -13.09 49.76 -1.70
CA GLU A 8 -13.29 48.50 -0.98
C GLU A 8 -11.91 47.95 -0.61
N ILE A 9 -11.64 47.86 0.69
CA ILE A 9 -10.45 47.18 1.19
C ILE A 9 -10.63 45.71 0.85
N PRO A 10 -9.72 45.07 0.11
CA PRO A 10 -9.81 43.64 -0.16
C PRO A 10 -9.84 42.89 1.18
N THR A 11 -10.93 42.15 1.43
CA THR A 11 -10.97 41.21 2.55
C THR A 11 -10.13 40.00 2.16
N PHE A 12 -9.06 39.73 2.90
CA PHE A 12 -8.30 38.49 2.75
C PHE A 12 -9.21 37.29 3.05
N PRO A 13 -9.04 36.18 2.32
CA PRO A 13 -9.74 34.96 2.66
C PRO A 13 -9.38 34.50 4.07
N PRO A 14 -10.28 33.79 4.78
CA PRO A 14 -9.96 33.25 6.09
C PRO A 14 -8.85 32.20 5.99
N GLU A 15 -8.05 32.09 7.04
CA GLU A 15 -6.96 31.12 7.16
C GLU A 15 -7.17 30.18 8.36
N ASP A 16 -6.40 29.10 8.46
CA ASP A 16 -6.41 28.11 9.56
C ASP A 16 -7.79 27.45 9.78
N LEU A 17 -8.42 27.06 8.67
CA LEU A 17 -9.75 26.47 8.67
C LEU A 17 -9.72 24.99 9.08
N TRP A 18 -10.64 24.59 9.95
CA TRP A 18 -10.90 23.19 10.26
C TRP A 18 -11.74 22.54 9.16
N SER A 19 -11.47 21.28 8.86
CA SER A 19 -12.32 20.48 7.98
C SER A 19 -13.76 20.41 8.51
N ASP A 20 -14.73 20.47 7.60
CA ASP A 20 -16.16 20.29 7.86
C ASP A 20 -16.72 19.22 6.90
N GLU A 21 -16.33 17.97 7.14
CA GLU A 21 -16.87 16.81 6.41
C GLU A 21 -17.95 16.09 7.21
N PRO A 22 -18.95 15.48 6.53
CA PRO A 22 -19.89 14.62 7.22
C PRO A 22 -19.18 13.35 7.74
N PRO A 23 -19.80 12.61 8.66
CA PRO A 23 -19.37 11.25 8.99
C PRO A 23 -19.37 10.37 7.73
N LEU A 24 -18.45 9.41 7.70
CA LEU A 24 -18.41 8.40 6.64
C LEU A 24 -19.70 7.58 6.58
N GLU A 25 -20.10 7.19 5.38
CA GLU A 25 -21.40 6.55 5.14
C GLU A 25 -21.48 5.14 5.74
N THR A 26 -20.40 4.36 5.66
CA THR A 26 -20.38 2.97 6.12
C THR A 26 -19.02 2.53 6.66
N TYR A 27 -18.99 1.40 7.36
CA TYR A 27 -17.74 0.75 7.75
C TYR A 27 -16.88 0.33 6.54
N ARG A 28 -17.50 -0.16 5.45
CA ARG A 28 -16.75 -0.48 4.21
C ARG A 28 -16.09 0.75 3.60
N HIS A 29 -16.75 1.91 3.68
CA HIS A 29 -16.20 3.20 3.24
C HIS A 29 -14.97 3.59 4.05
N LEU A 30 -15.04 3.49 5.38
CA LEU A 30 -13.91 3.73 6.28
C LEU A 30 -12.73 2.79 5.98
N GLU A 31 -12.99 1.49 5.85
CA GLU A 31 -11.93 0.51 5.55
C GLU A 31 -11.23 0.82 4.23
N GLU A 32 -11.99 1.22 3.19
CA GLU A 32 -11.43 1.58 1.89
C GLU A 32 -10.45 2.75 2.01
N LEU A 33 -10.83 3.80 2.73
CA LEU A 33 -9.96 4.96 2.96
C LEU A 33 -8.71 4.60 3.76
N ILE A 34 -8.84 3.73 4.78
CA ILE A 34 -7.69 3.24 5.55
C ILE A 34 -6.74 2.47 4.64
N ILE A 35 -7.24 1.57 3.79
CA ILE A 35 -6.42 0.78 2.88
C ILE A 35 -5.66 1.69 1.92
N LEU A 36 -6.35 2.61 1.24
CA LEU A 36 -5.72 3.53 0.28
C LEU A 36 -4.67 4.42 0.95
N LEU A 37 -5.03 5.03 2.08
CA LEU A 37 -4.15 5.97 2.78
C LEU A 37 -2.91 5.29 3.36
N THR A 38 -3.07 4.14 4.01
CA THR A 38 -1.95 3.45 4.67
C THR A 38 -1.03 2.78 3.66
N SER A 39 -1.58 2.17 2.60
CA SER A 39 -0.79 1.57 1.52
C SER A 39 0.07 2.62 0.83
N LEU A 40 -0.51 3.75 0.42
CA LEU A 40 0.24 4.79 -0.28
C LEU A 40 1.28 5.46 0.63
N ASN A 41 0.94 5.78 1.89
CA ASN A 41 1.90 6.38 2.83
C ASN A 41 3.07 5.47 3.14
N ARG A 42 2.84 4.15 3.17
CA ARG A 42 3.89 3.16 3.39
C ARG A 42 4.77 3.02 2.16
N PHE A 43 4.17 2.87 0.99
CA PHE A 43 4.87 2.76 -0.30
C PHE A 43 5.75 3.97 -0.59
N TRP A 44 5.26 5.17 -0.27
CA TRP A 44 5.99 6.43 -0.38
C TRP A 44 6.60 6.89 0.95
N SER A 45 7.00 5.96 1.81
CA SER A 45 7.57 6.31 3.12
C SER A 45 8.83 7.19 3.01
N ASP A 46 9.68 6.95 2.01
CA ASP A 46 10.89 7.74 1.73
C ASP A 46 10.63 9.06 0.98
N ARG A 47 9.36 9.34 0.62
CA ARG A 47 8.96 10.55 -0.10
C ARG A 47 8.50 11.64 0.87
N THR A 48 8.96 12.87 0.64
CA THR A 48 8.62 14.05 1.47
C THR A 48 7.82 15.13 0.73
N ASN A 49 7.65 15.00 -0.58
CA ASN A 49 7.02 16.00 -1.46
C ASN A 49 5.60 15.60 -1.89
N PHE A 50 4.78 15.10 -0.97
CA PHE A 50 3.36 14.83 -1.21
C PHE A 50 2.54 14.97 0.08
N PHE A 51 1.23 15.12 -0.09
CA PHE A 51 0.23 15.00 0.95
C PHE A 51 -0.92 14.12 0.46
N ALA A 52 -1.38 13.19 1.28
CA ALA A 52 -2.56 12.38 1.00
C ALA A 52 -3.48 12.42 2.21
N ALA A 53 -4.78 12.51 1.98
CA ALA A 53 -5.79 12.54 3.01
C ALA A 53 -7.07 11.86 2.57
N GLY A 54 -7.85 11.40 3.55
CA GLY A 54 -9.21 10.95 3.33
C GLY A 54 -10.19 11.74 4.18
N ASN A 55 -11.40 11.93 3.67
CA ASN A 55 -12.50 12.66 4.32
C ASN A 55 -12.07 14.02 4.90
N MET A 56 -11.44 14.85 4.06
CA MET A 56 -10.93 16.17 4.45
C MET A 56 -11.39 17.25 3.46
N THR A 57 -11.88 18.36 4.00
CA THR A 57 -12.40 19.49 3.24
C THR A 57 -11.31 20.18 2.44
N VAL A 58 -11.65 20.49 1.19
CA VAL A 58 -10.86 21.30 0.27
C VAL A 58 -11.54 22.66 0.13
N TYR A 59 -10.95 23.72 0.65
CA TYR A 59 -11.41 25.09 0.48
C TYR A 59 -10.80 25.70 -0.77
N TYR A 60 -11.60 25.87 -1.82
CA TYR A 60 -11.14 26.32 -3.14
C TYR A 60 -11.69 27.67 -3.59
N SER A 61 -12.55 28.30 -2.80
CA SER A 61 -13.18 29.58 -3.10
C SER A 61 -13.26 30.44 -1.84
N SER A 62 -12.66 31.62 -1.92
CA SER A 62 -12.67 32.62 -0.85
C SER A 62 -14.02 33.33 -0.70
N ARG A 63 -14.91 33.18 -1.69
CA ARG A 63 -16.14 33.96 -1.79
C ARG A 63 -17.29 33.39 -0.97
N GLN A 64 -17.06 32.31 -0.19
CA GLN A 64 -18.06 31.59 0.62
C GLN A 64 -19.45 31.69 0.00
N ARG A 65 -19.60 31.22 -1.24
CA ARG A 65 -20.94 31.12 -1.79
C ARG A 65 -21.65 30.06 -0.96
N LYS A 66 -22.77 30.45 -0.34
CA LYS A 66 -23.65 29.54 0.41
C LYS A 66 -24.09 28.30 -0.39
N ASP A 67 -23.88 28.32 -1.71
CA ASP A 67 -24.19 27.26 -2.66
C ASP A 67 -23.02 26.29 -2.95
N GLU A 68 -21.83 26.48 -2.34
CA GLU A 68 -20.69 25.55 -2.44
C GLU A 68 -20.84 24.38 -1.44
N GLU A 69 -21.96 23.65 -1.53
CA GLU A 69 -22.23 22.42 -0.75
C GLU A 69 -21.28 21.25 -1.10
N LEU A 70 -20.45 21.41 -2.14
CA LEU A 70 -19.48 20.41 -2.57
C LEU A 70 -18.19 20.59 -1.79
N ARG A 71 -18.08 19.78 -0.74
CA ARG A 71 -16.97 19.70 0.21
C ARG A 71 -15.78 18.93 -0.39
N GLY A 72 -14.98 18.30 0.45
CA GLY A 72 -13.83 17.51 0.05
C GLY A 72 -14.18 16.20 -0.67
N PRO A 73 -13.19 15.63 -1.36
CA PRO A 73 -13.25 14.25 -1.85
C PRO A 73 -13.02 13.23 -0.73
N ASP A 74 -13.48 12.00 -0.94
CA ASP A 74 -13.27 10.90 0.00
C ASP A 74 -11.79 10.55 0.19
N PHE A 75 -11.00 10.52 -0.88
CA PHE A 75 -9.55 10.36 -0.86
C PHE A 75 -8.91 11.26 -1.91
N PHE A 76 -7.79 11.90 -1.54
CA PHE A 76 -7.02 12.67 -2.51
C PHE A 76 -5.54 12.70 -2.21
N VAL A 77 -4.77 13.03 -3.25
CA VAL A 77 -3.32 13.22 -3.20
C VAL A 77 -2.96 14.56 -3.84
N VAL A 78 -2.09 15.33 -3.19
CA VAL A 78 -1.44 16.51 -3.73
C VAL A 78 0.06 16.23 -3.80
N LEU A 79 0.66 16.48 -4.97
CA LEU A 79 2.08 16.29 -5.22
C LEU A 79 2.84 17.62 -5.10
N ASN A 80 4.15 17.53 -4.94
CA ASN A 80 5.06 18.68 -4.84
C ASN A 80 4.67 19.66 -3.72
N THR A 81 4.16 19.13 -2.62
CA THR A 81 3.85 19.86 -1.39
C THR A 81 4.55 19.21 -0.20
N GLU A 82 4.74 19.96 0.88
CA GLU A 82 5.35 19.44 2.10
C GLU A 82 4.45 18.39 2.76
N ARG A 83 5.07 17.26 3.13
CA ARG A 83 4.45 16.22 3.95
C ARG A 83 4.37 16.66 5.41
N ARG A 84 3.33 17.44 5.74
CA ARG A 84 2.99 17.88 7.09
C ARG A 84 1.49 17.70 7.36
N GLU A 85 1.15 17.69 8.64
CA GLU A 85 -0.24 17.65 9.10
C GLU A 85 -0.99 18.92 8.64
N ARG A 86 -2.27 18.73 8.31
CA ARG A 86 -3.21 19.78 7.88
C ARG A 86 -4.57 19.54 8.50
N LYS A 87 -5.22 20.63 8.95
CA LYS A 87 -6.60 20.60 9.47
C LYS A 87 -7.64 20.53 8.35
N SER A 88 -7.30 21.09 7.19
CA SER A 88 -8.04 21.05 5.93
C SER A 88 -7.08 21.38 4.79
N TRP A 89 -7.51 21.24 3.55
CA TRP A 89 -6.74 21.70 2.40
C TRP A 89 -7.25 23.06 1.93
N VAL A 90 -6.53 24.13 2.26
CA VAL A 90 -6.92 25.50 1.90
C VAL A 90 -6.10 25.96 0.70
N VAL A 91 -6.71 25.99 -0.49
CA VAL A 91 -6.00 26.18 -1.76
C VAL A 91 -5.18 27.48 -1.79
N TRP A 92 -5.69 28.58 -1.21
CA TRP A 92 -4.96 29.86 -1.19
C TRP A 92 -3.84 29.93 -0.14
N GLU A 93 -3.80 29.02 0.83
CA GLU A 93 -2.64 28.84 1.74
C GLU A 93 -1.60 27.89 1.14
N GLU A 94 -2.00 27.05 0.17
CA GLU A 94 -1.17 26.01 -0.44
C GLU A 94 -0.68 26.40 -1.85
N ASP A 95 -0.37 27.69 -2.06
CA ASP A 95 0.13 28.25 -3.34
C ASP A 95 -0.79 27.99 -4.55
N GLY A 96 -2.09 27.86 -4.34
CA GLY A 96 -3.04 27.56 -5.40
C GLY A 96 -3.04 26.10 -5.85
N LYS A 97 -2.43 25.18 -5.08
CA LYS A 97 -2.38 23.75 -5.42
C LYS A 97 -3.72 23.08 -5.15
N TYR A 98 -4.19 22.36 -6.16
CA TYR A 98 -5.34 21.47 -6.08
C TYR A 98 -4.88 20.00 -6.01
N PRO A 99 -5.76 19.07 -5.60
CA PRO A 99 -5.50 17.65 -5.71
C PRO A 99 -5.05 17.23 -7.11
N ASN A 100 -3.99 16.42 -7.17
CA ASN A 100 -3.50 15.74 -8.36
C ASN A 100 -4.35 14.50 -8.66
N VAL A 101 -4.75 13.78 -7.62
CA VAL A 101 -5.53 12.55 -7.69
C VAL A 101 -6.70 12.65 -6.75
N ILE A 102 -7.89 12.25 -7.22
CA ILE A 102 -9.09 12.11 -6.40
C ILE A 102 -9.68 10.72 -6.61
N ILE A 103 -10.09 10.07 -5.52
CA ILE A 103 -10.86 8.82 -5.53
C ILE A 103 -12.11 9.05 -4.67
N GLU A 104 -13.30 8.83 -5.25
CA GLU A 104 -14.58 8.83 -4.52
C GLU A 104 -15.07 7.39 -4.31
N VAL A 105 -15.46 7.07 -3.08
CA VAL A 105 -16.03 5.76 -2.73
C VAL A 105 -17.55 5.94 -2.62
N LEU A 106 -18.23 5.54 -3.69
CA LEU A 106 -19.64 5.82 -3.89
C LEU A 106 -20.54 5.07 -2.89
N SER A 107 -21.62 5.73 -2.50
CA SER A 107 -22.80 5.12 -1.86
C SER A 107 -24.05 5.42 -2.68
N ASP A 108 -25.17 4.75 -2.38
CA ASP A 108 -26.45 5.03 -3.04
C ASP A 108 -26.89 6.50 -2.87
N SER A 109 -26.51 7.16 -1.76
CA SER A 109 -26.82 8.57 -1.47
C SER A 109 -25.96 9.56 -2.27
N THR A 110 -24.68 9.24 -2.55
CA THR A 110 -23.73 10.20 -3.15
C THR A 110 -23.48 9.97 -4.64
N ALA A 111 -23.71 8.76 -5.14
CA ALA A 111 -23.27 8.34 -6.47
C ALA A 111 -23.77 9.24 -7.63
N THR A 112 -24.96 9.83 -7.52
CA THR A 112 -25.47 10.76 -8.54
C THR A 112 -24.70 12.08 -8.55
N VAL A 113 -24.32 12.60 -7.39
CA VAL A 113 -23.57 13.85 -7.26
C VAL A 113 -22.13 13.66 -7.75
N ASP A 114 -21.49 12.56 -7.35
CA ASP A 114 -20.11 12.24 -7.72
C ASP A 114 -19.94 12.10 -9.23
N ARG A 115 -20.83 11.32 -9.88
CA ARG A 115 -20.81 11.08 -11.34
C ARG A 115 -21.07 12.34 -12.18
N ASN A 116 -21.69 13.37 -11.61
CA ASN A 116 -22.13 14.57 -12.32
C ASN A 116 -21.45 15.84 -11.81
N LYS A 117 -21.97 16.41 -10.71
CA LYS A 117 -21.57 17.74 -10.24
C LYS A 117 -20.11 17.78 -9.80
N LYS A 118 -19.66 16.82 -8.98
CA LYS A 118 -18.26 16.75 -8.53
C LYS A 118 -17.30 16.45 -9.69
N LYS A 119 -17.64 15.52 -10.58
CA LYS A 119 -16.87 15.30 -11.81
C LYS A 119 -16.66 16.59 -12.61
N LEU A 120 -17.70 17.41 -12.80
CA LEU A 120 -17.57 18.70 -13.49
C LEU A 120 -16.75 19.72 -12.69
N LEU A 121 -16.89 19.76 -11.36
CA LEU A 121 -16.07 20.60 -10.48
C LEU A 121 -14.58 20.25 -10.62
N TYR A 122 -14.24 18.96 -10.49
CA TYR A 122 -12.87 18.46 -10.59
C TYR A 122 -12.28 18.73 -11.98
N GLN A 123 -13.08 18.59 -13.04
CA GLN A 123 -12.66 18.85 -14.42
C GLN A 123 -12.46 20.33 -14.74
N ASP A 124 -13.47 21.17 -14.46
CA ASP A 124 -13.57 22.52 -15.02
C ASP A 124 -13.01 23.58 -14.07
N VAL A 125 -13.03 23.33 -12.75
CA VAL A 125 -12.54 24.26 -11.72
C VAL A 125 -11.21 23.80 -11.15
N TRP A 126 -11.15 22.59 -10.57
CA TRP A 126 -9.94 22.14 -9.86
C TRP A 126 -8.84 21.66 -10.80
N ARG A 127 -9.23 21.26 -12.02
CA ARG A 127 -8.31 20.74 -13.05
C ARG A 127 -7.52 19.53 -12.53
N THR A 128 -8.14 18.70 -11.69
CA THR A 128 -7.53 17.48 -11.14
C THR A 128 -7.16 16.54 -12.28
N PRO A 129 -5.86 16.21 -12.47
CA PRO A 129 -5.40 15.31 -13.54
C PRO A 129 -6.09 13.96 -13.54
N ASP A 130 -6.07 13.23 -12.43
CA ASP A 130 -6.64 11.88 -12.36
C ASP A 130 -7.82 11.82 -11.37
N TYR A 131 -8.95 11.32 -11.84
CA TYR A 131 -10.17 11.17 -11.04
C TYR A 131 -10.75 9.77 -11.16
N PHE A 132 -11.00 9.11 -10.03
CA PHE A 132 -11.59 7.78 -9.97
C PHE A 132 -12.85 7.75 -9.10
N TRP A 133 -13.72 6.81 -9.37
CA TRP A 133 -14.76 6.41 -8.43
C TRP A 133 -14.91 4.90 -8.35
N PHE A 134 -15.29 4.43 -7.17
CA PHE A 134 -15.50 3.01 -6.87
C PHE A 134 -16.75 2.81 -6.02
N HIS A 135 -17.61 1.85 -6.38
CA HIS A 135 -18.77 1.48 -5.58
C HIS A 135 -18.54 0.12 -4.87
N PRO A 136 -18.42 0.09 -3.53
CA PRO A 136 -17.95 -1.08 -2.76
C PRO A 136 -18.94 -2.26 -2.67
N TYR A 137 -20.14 -2.10 -3.23
CA TYR A 137 -21.18 -3.15 -3.29
C TYR A 137 -21.51 -3.64 -4.71
N THR A 138 -21.44 -2.77 -5.72
CA THR A 138 -21.74 -3.14 -7.12
C THR A 138 -20.48 -3.43 -7.93
N MET A 139 -19.30 -3.11 -7.37
CA MET A 139 -18.00 -3.15 -8.05
C MET A 139 -17.90 -2.23 -9.27
N GLU A 140 -18.79 -1.23 -9.39
CA GLU A 140 -18.63 -0.18 -10.39
C GLU A 140 -17.33 0.57 -10.13
N PHE A 141 -16.44 0.58 -11.12
CA PHE A 141 -15.16 1.27 -11.04
C PHE A 141 -14.86 1.96 -12.37
N LYS A 142 -14.58 3.26 -12.30
CA LYS A 142 -14.17 4.07 -13.45
C LYS A 142 -13.08 5.05 -13.04
N GLY A 143 -12.27 5.41 -14.02
CA GLY A 143 -11.21 6.41 -13.89
C GLY A 143 -11.19 7.30 -15.11
N PHE A 144 -10.76 8.53 -14.89
CA PHE A 144 -10.69 9.57 -15.88
C PHE A 144 -9.38 10.32 -15.74
N THR A 145 -8.78 10.65 -16.87
CA THR A 145 -7.61 11.53 -16.94
C THR A 145 -7.96 12.82 -17.69
N LEU A 146 -7.41 13.94 -17.25
CA LEU A 146 -7.71 15.26 -17.79
C LEU A 146 -6.85 15.54 -19.03
N VAL A 147 -7.47 15.49 -20.21
CA VAL A 147 -6.81 15.77 -21.49
C VAL A 147 -7.42 17.02 -22.11
N HIS A 148 -6.59 18.04 -22.37
CA HIS A 148 -7.03 19.34 -22.91
C HIS A 148 -8.21 19.97 -22.13
N GLY A 149 -8.21 19.81 -20.81
CA GLY A 149 -9.24 20.36 -19.92
C GLY A 149 -10.56 19.59 -19.91
N LYS A 150 -10.61 18.38 -20.47
CA LYS A 150 -11.77 17.47 -20.40
C LYS A 150 -11.37 16.08 -19.95
N TYR A 151 -12.23 15.46 -19.15
CA TYR A 151 -12.00 14.10 -18.68
C TYR A 151 -12.25 13.09 -19.80
N VAL A 152 -11.26 12.24 -20.02
CA VAL A 152 -11.31 11.07 -20.89
C VAL A 152 -11.24 9.83 -20.01
N GLU A 153 -12.10 8.85 -20.27
CA GLU A 153 -12.05 7.58 -19.54
C GLU A 153 -10.72 6.87 -19.76
N ILE A 154 -10.11 6.41 -18.66
CA ILE A 154 -8.89 5.60 -18.69
C ILE A 154 -9.32 4.17 -19.08
N PRO A 155 -8.69 3.56 -20.10
CA PRO A 155 -9.00 2.20 -20.48
C PRO A 155 -8.49 1.20 -19.43
N LEU A 156 -9.23 0.12 -19.22
CA LEU A 156 -8.79 -1.01 -18.42
C LEU A 156 -7.64 -1.76 -19.13
N ASN A 157 -6.64 -2.18 -18.37
CA ASN A 157 -5.64 -3.13 -18.84
C ASN A 157 -6.17 -4.59 -18.81
N GLU A 158 -5.32 -5.56 -19.15
CA GLU A 158 -5.69 -6.99 -19.17
C GLU A 158 -6.11 -7.53 -17.79
N GLN A 159 -5.62 -6.93 -16.70
CA GLN A 159 -5.96 -7.25 -15.32
C GLN A 159 -7.17 -6.46 -14.80
N SER A 160 -7.84 -5.69 -15.67
CA SER A 160 -8.93 -4.78 -15.30
C SER A 160 -8.52 -3.70 -14.30
N TRP A 161 -7.32 -3.15 -14.47
CA TRP A 161 -6.80 -2.01 -13.70
C TRP A 161 -6.71 -0.74 -14.55
N LEU A 162 -6.74 0.40 -13.87
CA LEU A 162 -6.63 1.73 -14.46
C LEU A 162 -5.31 2.36 -14.06
N TRP A 163 -4.55 2.86 -15.03
CA TRP A 163 -3.28 3.54 -14.77
C TRP A 163 -3.50 4.97 -14.29
N SER A 164 -2.80 5.40 -13.24
CA SER A 164 -2.71 6.81 -12.83
C SER A 164 -1.30 7.35 -13.12
N ASP A 165 -1.21 8.36 -13.98
CA ASP A 165 0.05 9.02 -14.30
C ASP A 165 0.58 9.83 -13.10
N GLU A 166 -0.30 10.37 -12.26
CA GLU A 166 0.13 11.14 -11.08
C GLU A 166 0.67 10.21 -9.96
N LEU A 167 0.10 9.02 -9.78
CA LEU A 167 0.58 8.05 -8.80
C LEU A 167 1.74 7.19 -9.32
N GLN A 168 1.89 7.04 -10.64
CA GLN A 168 2.76 6.01 -11.24
C GLN A 168 2.42 4.60 -10.70
N LEU A 169 1.12 4.36 -10.51
CA LEU A 169 0.55 3.13 -9.98
C LEU A 169 -0.71 2.79 -10.78
N TYR A 170 -1.00 1.50 -10.89
CA TYR A 170 -2.32 1.03 -11.26
C TYR A 170 -3.27 1.09 -10.06
N VAL A 171 -4.52 1.40 -10.32
CA VAL A 171 -5.64 1.32 -9.39
C VAL A 171 -6.56 0.21 -9.87
N GLY A 172 -6.85 -0.77 -9.03
CA GLY A 172 -7.61 -1.96 -9.41
C GLY A 172 -8.40 -2.55 -8.26
N ILE A 173 -9.29 -3.50 -8.56
CA ILE A 173 -10.07 -4.20 -7.53
C ILE A 173 -9.41 -5.54 -7.21
N LEU A 174 -9.18 -5.81 -5.93
CA LEU A 174 -8.74 -7.10 -5.40
C LEU A 174 -9.51 -7.41 -4.12
N ASN A 175 -10.10 -8.60 -4.04
CA ASN A 175 -10.91 -9.06 -2.90
C ASN A 175 -11.99 -8.04 -2.49
N GLU A 176 -12.73 -7.52 -3.48
CA GLU A 176 -13.78 -6.49 -3.31
C GLU A 176 -13.31 -5.13 -2.77
N ARG A 177 -11.99 -4.85 -2.79
CA ARG A 177 -11.40 -3.58 -2.34
C ARG A 177 -10.61 -2.92 -3.46
N LEU A 178 -10.57 -1.59 -3.45
CA LEU A 178 -9.69 -0.84 -4.31
C LEU A 178 -8.25 -0.92 -3.78
N ARG A 179 -7.31 -1.24 -4.66
CA ARG A 179 -5.90 -1.46 -4.32
C ARG A 179 -5.01 -0.77 -5.34
N PHE A 180 -3.81 -0.43 -4.88
CA PHE A 180 -2.75 0.06 -5.74
C PHE A 180 -1.83 -1.09 -6.16
N PHE A 181 -1.34 -1.04 -7.39
CA PHE A 181 -0.36 -1.98 -7.92
C PHE A 181 0.78 -1.23 -8.60
N THR A 182 1.99 -1.74 -8.45
CA THR A 182 3.18 -1.20 -9.11
C THR A 182 3.09 -1.37 -10.63
N PRO A 183 3.93 -0.68 -11.43
CA PRO A 183 4.01 -0.88 -12.87
C PRO A 183 4.30 -2.35 -13.25
N GLU A 184 5.02 -3.07 -12.39
CA GLU A 184 5.36 -4.50 -12.53
C GLU A 184 4.20 -5.43 -12.17
N GLY A 185 3.10 -4.89 -11.65
CA GLY A 185 1.90 -5.62 -11.24
C GLY A 185 1.95 -6.19 -9.83
N GLU A 186 2.88 -5.72 -8.99
CA GLU A 186 2.95 -6.11 -7.58
C GLU A 186 1.94 -5.33 -6.74
N LEU A 187 1.32 -6.00 -5.77
CA LEU A 187 0.39 -5.35 -4.85
C LEU A 187 1.14 -4.38 -3.95
N VAL A 188 0.69 -3.12 -3.89
CA VAL A 188 1.13 -2.19 -2.86
C VAL A 188 0.47 -2.59 -1.54
N LEU A 189 1.29 -3.09 -0.63
CA LEU A 189 0.85 -3.64 0.66
C LEU A 189 0.47 -2.53 1.63
N THR A 190 -0.54 -2.83 2.45
CA THR A 190 -0.75 -2.12 3.71
C THR A 190 0.39 -2.46 4.70
N PRO A 191 0.63 -1.61 5.71
CA PRO A 191 1.60 -1.94 6.77
C PRO A 191 1.34 -3.28 7.47
N GLU A 192 0.07 -3.68 7.61
CA GLU A 192 -0.31 -4.95 8.22
C GLU A 192 0.07 -6.15 7.34
N GLU A 193 -0.28 -6.10 6.04
CA GLU A 193 0.08 -7.15 5.09
C GLU A 193 1.59 -7.29 4.91
N GLU A 194 2.34 -6.18 4.93
CA GLU A 194 3.79 -6.21 4.89
C GLU A 194 4.37 -6.88 6.14
N ALA A 195 3.84 -6.54 7.33
CA ALA A 195 4.28 -7.17 8.58
C ALA A 195 3.92 -8.67 8.63
N ASP A 196 2.78 -9.07 8.07
CA ASP A 196 2.42 -10.48 7.90
C ASP A 196 3.39 -11.21 6.95
N ALA A 197 3.70 -10.61 5.81
CA ALA A 197 4.65 -11.17 4.85
C ALA A 197 6.05 -11.33 5.46
N GLU A 198 6.50 -10.36 6.27
CA GLU A 198 7.78 -10.43 6.99
C GLU A 198 7.76 -11.55 8.05
N ARG A 199 6.68 -11.65 8.84
CA ARG A 199 6.51 -12.75 9.81
C ARG A 199 6.57 -14.13 9.15
N GLN A 200 5.92 -14.29 8.01
CA GLN A 200 5.94 -15.56 7.27
C GLN A 200 7.34 -15.91 6.79
N LYS A 201 8.08 -14.94 6.23
CA LYS A 201 9.47 -15.14 5.79
C LYS A 201 10.38 -15.56 6.94
N VAL A 202 10.29 -14.89 8.09
CA VAL A 202 11.09 -15.23 9.28
C VAL A 202 10.79 -16.65 9.78
N GLU A 203 9.51 -17.05 9.79
CA GLU A 203 9.13 -18.39 10.22
C GLU A 203 9.61 -19.47 9.22
N GLU A 204 9.52 -19.21 7.92
CA GLU A 204 10.06 -20.12 6.90
C GLU A 204 11.58 -20.29 7.01
N GLU A 205 12.33 -19.21 7.23
CA GLU A 205 13.77 -19.25 7.45
C GLU A 205 14.13 -20.04 8.71
N ARG A 206 13.37 -19.84 9.78
CA ARG A 206 13.54 -20.59 11.04
C ARG A 206 13.30 -22.09 10.84
N GLN A 207 12.27 -22.46 10.09
CA GLN A 207 11.99 -23.86 9.78
C GLN A 207 13.09 -24.49 8.92
N LYS A 208 13.63 -23.75 7.95
CA LYS A 208 14.78 -24.21 7.14
C LYS A 208 16.03 -24.42 8.01
N ALA A 209 16.35 -23.47 8.89
CA ALA A 209 17.49 -23.56 9.79
C ALA A 209 17.38 -24.74 10.78
N GLU A 210 16.18 -24.98 11.32
CA GLU A 210 15.94 -26.12 12.22
C GLU A 210 16.06 -27.45 11.48
N LEU A 211 15.54 -27.55 10.25
CA LEU A 211 15.70 -28.75 9.42
C LEU A 211 17.18 -29.02 9.08
N GLU A 212 17.94 -27.99 8.76
CA GLU A 212 19.38 -28.12 8.51
C GLU A 212 20.13 -28.58 9.76
N ARG A 213 19.78 -28.02 10.93
CA ARG A 213 20.35 -28.45 12.21
C ARG A 213 20.04 -29.92 12.51
N GLN A 214 18.80 -30.36 12.31
CA GLN A 214 18.41 -31.76 12.50
C GLN A 214 19.16 -32.70 11.55
N ARG A 215 19.40 -32.28 10.30
CA ARG A 215 20.21 -33.05 9.35
C ARG A 215 21.67 -33.15 9.80
N ALA A 216 22.26 -32.04 10.26
CA ALA A 216 23.62 -32.02 10.76
C ALA A 216 23.78 -32.89 12.03
N ASP A 217 22.82 -32.85 12.94
CA ASP A 217 22.82 -33.68 14.15
C ASP A 217 22.66 -35.16 13.81
N ALA A 218 21.78 -35.51 12.86
CA ALA A 218 21.62 -36.88 12.39
C ALA A 218 22.87 -37.42 11.68
N GLU A 219 23.55 -36.58 10.89
CA GLU A 219 24.82 -36.95 10.24
C GLU A 219 25.94 -37.18 11.27
N ARG A 220 26.03 -36.32 12.29
CA ARG A 220 26.97 -36.51 13.40
C ARG A 220 26.71 -37.81 14.14
N GLN A 221 25.45 -38.12 14.47
CA GLN A 221 25.09 -39.36 15.15
C GLN A 221 25.46 -40.59 14.31
N ARG A 222 25.26 -40.54 12.98
CA ARG A 222 25.68 -41.62 12.08
C ARG A 222 27.19 -41.78 12.04
N ALA A 223 27.94 -40.67 11.95
CA ALA A 223 29.39 -40.70 11.96
C ALA A 223 29.95 -41.25 13.30
N ASP A 224 29.34 -40.88 14.43
CA ASP A 224 29.72 -41.39 15.74
C ASP A 224 29.41 -42.89 15.89
N ALA A 225 28.25 -43.34 15.41
CA ALA A 225 27.88 -44.76 15.41
C ALA A 225 28.82 -45.60 14.52
N GLU A 226 29.18 -45.10 13.34
CA GLU A 226 30.15 -45.74 12.44
C GLU A 226 31.52 -45.84 13.10
N ARG A 227 31.99 -44.78 13.78
CA ARG A 227 33.25 -44.81 14.55
C ARG A 227 33.23 -45.86 15.66
N GLN A 228 32.12 -45.97 16.39
CA GLN A 228 31.98 -46.99 17.44
C GLN A 228 32.02 -48.40 16.86
N GLN A 229 31.32 -48.67 15.75
CA GLN A 229 31.35 -49.98 15.08
C GLN A 229 32.75 -50.35 14.60
N VAL A 230 33.47 -49.40 13.99
CA VAL A 230 34.86 -49.62 13.54
C VAL A 230 35.78 -49.95 14.73
N GLU A 231 35.61 -49.27 15.86
CA GLU A 231 36.41 -49.53 17.07
C GLU A 231 36.09 -50.89 17.69
N GLU A 232 34.81 -51.27 17.78
CA GLU A 232 34.40 -52.60 18.26
C GLU A 232 34.95 -53.73 17.37
N GLU A 233 34.86 -53.59 16.05
CA GLU A 233 35.41 -54.59 15.12
C GLU A 233 36.93 -54.69 15.23
N ARG A 234 37.64 -53.57 15.43
CA ARG A 234 39.09 -53.59 15.71
C ARG A 234 39.42 -54.35 16.98
N GLN A 235 38.66 -54.12 18.06
CA GLN A 235 38.86 -54.82 19.33
C GLN A 235 38.59 -56.33 19.20
N LYS A 236 37.49 -56.72 18.54
CA LYS A 236 37.19 -58.14 18.27
C LYS A 236 38.28 -58.80 17.44
N ASN A 237 38.75 -58.12 16.39
CA ASN A 237 39.82 -58.63 15.52
C ASN A 237 41.13 -58.81 16.29
N ALA A 238 41.49 -57.85 17.16
CA ALA A 238 42.66 -57.94 18.02
C ALA A 238 42.59 -59.13 18.98
N ILE A 239 41.44 -59.34 19.64
CA ILE A 239 41.21 -60.49 20.53
C ILE A 239 41.29 -61.82 19.75
N LEU A 240 40.69 -61.88 18.56
CA LEU A 240 40.73 -63.08 17.73
C LEU A 240 42.16 -63.42 17.29
N ARG A 241 42.94 -62.43 16.83
CA ARG A 241 44.35 -62.60 16.49
C ARG A 241 45.16 -63.12 17.67
N GLN A 242 44.93 -62.59 18.87
CA GLN A 242 45.60 -63.06 20.08
C GLN A 242 45.28 -64.54 20.39
N LYS A 243 44.01 -64.94 20.31
CA LYS A 243 43.60 -66.35 20.54
C LYS A 243 44.18 -67.31 19.51
N LEU A 244 44.27 -66.90 18.25
CA LEU A 244 44.89 -67.71 17.18
C LEU A 244 46.38 -67.96 17.48
N LEU A 245 47.10 -66.93 17.92
CA LEU A 245 48.49 -67.05 18.34
C LEU A 245 48.65 -68.01 19.54
N GLU A 246 47.76 -67.94 20.53
CA GLU A 246 47.75 -68.87 21.69
C GLU A 246 47.51 -70.34 21.28
N LEU A 247 46.79 -70.56 20.18
CA LEU A 247 46.55 -71.90 19.60
C LEU A 247 47.69 -72.35 18.66
N GLY A 248 48.76 -71.57 18.52
CA GLY A 248 49.91 -71.89 17.67
C GLY A 248 49.66 -71.69 16.18
N ILE A 249 48.61 -70.94 15.82
CA ILE A 249 48.23 -70.66 14.43
C ILE A 249 48.65 -69.22 14.10
N ASN A 250 49.51 -69.04 13.09
CA ASN A 250 49.92 -67.70 12.64
C ASN A 250 48.75 -67.02 11.89
N PRO A 251 48.15 -65.94 12.42
CA PRO A 251 47.00 -65.29 11.79
C PRO A 251 47.32 -64.66 10.43
N ASP A 252 48.59 -64.33 10.18
CA ASP A 252 49.03 -63.67 8.94
C ASP A 252 49.34 -64.68 7.81
N GLU A 253 49.26 -65.98 8.10
CA GLU A 253 49.39 -67.07 7.12
C GLU A 253 48.02 -67.62 6.68
N ILE A 254 46.93 -67.20 7.33
CA ILE A 254 45.56 -67.52 6.94
C ILE A 254 45.04 -66.39 6.06
N GLY A 255 45.28 -66.51 4.76
CA GLY A 255 44.75 -65.63 3.71
C GLY A 255 43.92 -66.43 2.71
#